data_AF-A0A5B7C4J2-F1
#
_entry.id   AF-A0A5B7C4J2-F1
#
_cell.length_a   1.000
_cell.length_b   1.000
_cell.length_c   1.000
_cell.angle_alpha   90.00
_cell.angle_beta   90.00
_cell.angle_gamma   90.00
#
_symmetry.space_group_name_H-M   'P 1'
#
loop_
_entity.id
_entity.type
_entity.pdbx_description
1 polymer ?
#
loop_
_entity_poly.entity_id
_entity_poly.type
_entity_poly.pdbx_seq_one_letter_code
_entity_poly.pdbx_strand_id
1 'polypeptide(L)'
;RNNIMVAYAAATNLRPSMDSIPKAIAPLLQSCWAEDPADRPEFMQITDFLANFLRNMCSTQTTPPKVLEIEHPKRKMTADSPGTDYQMSKSEEKDKKGRSPSCGCLS
;
A
#
# COMPACT_ATOMS: atom_id res chain seq x y z
N ARG A 1 -12.46 -0.16 -18.68
CA ARG A 1 -11.78 -1.47 -18.60
C ARG A 1 -12.85 -2.55 -18.70
N ASN A 2 -12.70 -3.54 -19.59
CA ASN A 2 -13.69 -4.60 -19.75
C ASN A 2 -13.38 -5.76 -18.78
N ASN A 3 -14.14 -5.84 -17.69
CA ASN A 3 -13.91 -6.81 -16.60
C ASN A 3 -14.01 -8.27 -17.07
N ILE A 4 -14.88 -8.55 -18.04
CA ILE A 4 -15.06 -9.91 -18.58
C ILE A 4 -13.81 -10.37 -19.32
N MET A 5 -13.20 -9.50 -20.14
CA MET A 5 -11.95 -9.82 -20.84
C MET A 5 -10.81 -10.09 -19.86
N VAL A 6 -10.74 -9.33 -18.76
CA VAL A 6 -9.70 -9.53 -17.73
C VAL A 6 -9.89 -10.87 -17.02
N ALA A 7 -11.12 -11.22 -16.64
CA ALA A 7 -11.41 -12.50 -16.00
C ALA A 7 -11.13 -13.68 -16.94
N TYR A 8 -11.52 -13.57 -18.21
CA TYR A 8 -11.24 -14.59 -19.22
C TYR A 8 -9.75 -14.78 -19.47
N ALA A 9 -8.98 -13.68 -19.61
CA ALA A 9 -7.53 -13.74 -19.75
C ALA A 9 -6.88 -14.41 -18.52
N ALA A 10 -7.35 -14.07 -17.31
CA ALA A 10 -6.85 -14.67 -16.09
C ALA A 10 -7.10 -16.19 -16.04
N ALA A 11 -8.31 -16.62 -16.42
CA ALA A 11 -8.71 -18.02 -16.48
C ALA A 11 -7.98 -18.82 -17.57
N THR A 12 -7.51 -18.16 -18.63
CA THR A 12 -6.68 -18.76 -19.69
C THR A 12 -5.18 -18.62 -19.42
N ASN A 13 -4.80 -18.35 -18.17
CA ASN A 13 -3.41 -18.18 -17.72
C ASN A 13 -2.62 -17.09 -18.47
N LEU A 14 -3.31 -16.18 -19.16
CA LEU A 14 -2.67 -15.00 -19.74
C LEU A 14 -2.32 -14.02 -18.61
N ARG A 15 -1.07 -13.56 -18.61
CA ARG A 15 -0.53 -12.58 -17.68
C ARG A 15 0.18 -11.47 -18.45
N PRO A 16 0.26 -10.24 -17.91
CA PRO A 16 1.06 -9.18 -18.51
C PRO A 16 2.55 -9.55 -18.62
N SER A 17 3.27 -8.93 -19.56
CA SER A 17 4.73 -9.07 -19.66
C SER A 17 5.44 -8.55 -18.40
N MET A 18 6.54 -9.20 -18.04
CA MET A 18 7.44 -8.81 -16.94
C MET A 18 8.59 -7.89 -17.40
N ASP A 19 8.73 -7.59 -18.69
CA ASP A 19 9.93 -6.94 -19.26
C ASP A 19 10.16 -5.51 -18.71
N SER A 20 9.09 -4.80 -18.36
CA SER A 20 9.15 -3.43 -17.82
C SER A 20 9.20 -3.39 -16.28
N ILE A 21 9.34 -4.53 -15.62
CA ILE A 21 9.29 -4.62 -14.15
C ILE A 21 10.71 -4.76 -13.59
N PRO A 22 11.03 -4.09 -12.47
CA PRO A 22 12.31 -4.29 -11.80
C PRO A 22 12.55 -5.77 -11.46
N LYS A 23 13.72 -6.29 -11.86
CA LYS A 23 14.11 -7.69 -11.63
C LYS A 23 14.03 -8.12 -10.17
N ALA A 24 14.18 -7.18 -9.23
CA ALA A 24 14.13 -7.45 -7.81
C ALA A 24 12.73 -7.77 -7.27
N ILE A 25 11.65 -7.34 -7.94
CA ILE A 25 10.27 -7.65 -7.54
C ILE A 25 9.59 -8.69 -8.45
N ALA A 26 10.13 -8.91 -9.65
CA ALA A 26 9.59 -9.87 -10.61
C ALA A 26 9.35 -11.28 -10.03
N PRO A 27 10.25 -11.87 -9.20
CA PRO A 27 10.02 -13.20 -8.61
C PRO A 27 8.75 -13.27 -7.77
N LEU A 28 8.47 -12.23 -6.96
CA LEU A 28 7.25 -12.18 -6.15
C LEU A 28 6.01 -12.18 -7.03
N LEU A 29 5.99 -11.37 -8.10
CA LEU A 29 4.84 -11.28 -9.00
C LEU A 29 4.61 -12.60 -9.75
N GLN A 30 5.68 -13.27 -10.17
CA GLN A 30 5.60 -14.58 -10.81
C GLN A 30 5.00 -15.63 -9.86
N SER A 31 5.47 -15.71 -8.62
CA SER A 31 4.93 -16.63 -7.61
C SER A 31 3.46 -16.34 -7.28
N CYS A 32 3.06 -15.07 -7.14
CA CYS A 32 1.66 -14.69 -6.92
C CYS A 32 0.72 -15.12 -8.06
N TRP A 33 1.25 -15.29 -9.27
CA TRP A 33 0.49 -15.63 -10.47
C TRP A 33 0.74 -17.05 -10.96
N ALA A 34 1.37 -17.90 -10.15
CA ALA A 34 1.58 -19.30 -10.45
C ALA A 34 0.27 -19.98 -10.87
N GLU A 35 0.40 -20.88 -11.85
CA GLU A 35 -0.72 -21.66 -12.37
C GLU A 35 -1.31 -22.55 -11.27
N ASP A 36 -0.45 -23.25 -10.54
CA ASP A 36 -0.84 -23.99 -9.34
C ASP A 36 -1.12 -23.01 -8.18
N PRO A 37 -2.33 -23.03 -7.57
CA PRO A 37 -2.62 -22.26 -6.38
C PRO A 37 -1.70 -22.59 -5.19
N ALA A 38 -1.18 -23.81 -5.08
CA ALA A 38 -0.30 -24.23 -3.99
C ALA A 38 1.09 -23.59 -4.05
N ASP A 39 1.54 -23.17 -5.23
CA ASP A 39 2.80 -22.47 -5.45
C ASP A 39 2.73 -20.97 -5.10
N ARG A 40 1.52 -20.47 -4.80
CA ARG A 40 1.32 -19.07 -4.47
C ARG A 40 1.76 -18.80 -3.03
N PRO A 41 2.47 -17.70 -2.79
CA PRO A 41 2.90 -17.36 -1.45
C PRO A 41 1.71 -16.99 -0.57
N GLU A 42 1.78 -17.37 0.70
CA GLU A 42 0.86 -16.91 1.71
C GLU A 42 1.00 -15.41 1.95
N PHE A 43 -0.06 -14.77 2.45
CA PHE A 43 -0.07 -13.32 2.64
C PHE A 43 1.07 -12.84 3.54
N MET A 44 1.44 -13.62 4.56
CA MET A 44 2.58 -13.35 5.43
C MET A 44 3.91 -13.30 4.66
N GLN A 45 4.14 -14.24 3.73
CA GLN A 45 5.35 -14.26 2.90
C GLN A 45 5.39 -13.04 1.95
N ILE A 46 4.23 -12.63 1.43
CA ILE A 46 4.11 -11.43 0.60
C ILE A 46 4.49 -10.18 1.41
N THR A 47 3.95 -10.04 2.63
CA THR A 47 4.25 -8.89 3.49
C THR A 47 5.73 -8.83 3.88
N ASP A 48 6.34 -9.98 4.21
CA ASP A 48 7.74 -10.05 4.58
C ASP A 48 8.66 -9.69 3.40
N PHE A 49 8.35 -10.20 2.20
CA PHE A 49 9.08 -9.86 0.99
C PHE A 49 9.02 -8.35 0.73
N LEU A 50 7.82 -7.77 0.76
CA LEU A 50 7.61 -6.35 0.46
C LEU A 50 8.30 -5.45 1.49
N ALA A 51 8.22 -5.78 2.78
CA ALA A 51 8.92 -5.04 3.84
C ALA A 51 10.43 -5.03 3.63
N ASN A 52 11.01 -6.20 3.31
CA ASN A 52 12.44 -6.32 3.03
C ASN A 52 12.85 -5.57 1.75
N PHE A 53 12.04 -5.69 0.69
CA PHE A 53 12.26 -4.99 -0.56
C PHE A 53 12.29 -3.46 -0.36
N LEU A 54 11.30 -2.90 0.34
CA LEU A 54 11.22 -1.46 0.62
C LEU A 54 12.39 -0.98 1.51
N ARG A 55 12.77 -1.77 2.52
CA ARG A 55 13.92 -1.43 3.38
C ARG A 55 15.22 -1.31 2.58
N ASN A 56 15.45 -2.23 1.64
CA ASN A 56 16.62 -2.20 0.77
C ASN A 56 16.62 -0.96 -0.15
N MET A 57 15.45 -0.57 -0.67
CA MET A 57 15.30 0.63 -1.50
C MET A 57 15.52 1.94 -0.73
N CYS A 58 15.14 2.00 0.55
CA CYS A 58 15.35 3.19 1.37
C CYS A 58 16.79 3.33 1.90
N SER A 59 17.45 2.21 2.22
CA SER A 59 18.80 2.22 2.81
C SER A 59 19.89 2.74 1.86
N THR A 60 19.63 2.74 0.55
CA THR A 60 20.57 3.28 -0.46
C THR A 60 20.56 4.81 -0.56
N GLN A 61 19.67 5.51 0.15
CA GLN A 61 19.58 6.99 0.12
C GLN A 61 20.23 7.69 1.34
N THR A 62 20.75 6.95 2.31
CA THR A 62 21.47 7.52 3.46
C THR A 62 22.96 7.72 3.16
N THR A 63 23.29 8.57 2.19
CA THR A 63 24.54 9.33 2.30
C THR A 63 24.28 10.45 3.31
N PRO A 64 24.98 10.49 4.46
CA PRO A 64 24.87 11.61 5.38
C PRO A 64 25.13 12.91 4.61
N PRO A 65 24.30 13.96 4.77
CA PRO A 65 24.66 15.28 4.27
C PRO A 65 26.05 15.62 4.82
N LYS A 66 26.99 15.98 3.94
CA LYS A 66 28.25 16.59 4.38
C LYS A 66 27.85 17.81 5.20
N VAL A 67 28.01 17.71 6.52
CA VAL A 67 27.82 18.82 7.45
C VAL A 67 28.86 19.85 7.05
N LEU A 68 28.45 20.86 6.29
CA LEU A 68 29.18 22.11 6.25
C LEU A 68 28.80 22.83 7.54
N GLU A 69 29.74 22.87 8.48
CA GLU A 69 29.65 23.71 9.66
C GLU A 69 29.48 25.16 9.20
N ILE A 70 28.25 25.65 9.29
CA ILE A 70 27.97 27.08 9.19
C ILE A 70 27.75 27.53 10.62
N GLU A 71 28.80 28.10 11.20
CA GLU A 71 28.73 28.82 12.47
C GLU A 71 27.77 30.01 12.29
N HIS A 72 26.60 29.94 12.92
CA HIS A 72 25.70 31.08 13.02
C HIS A 72 25.53 31.50 14.48
N PRO A 73 25.65 32.81 14.80
CA PRO A 73 25.72 33.28 16.18
C PRO A 73 24.38 33.14 16.88
N LYS A 74 24.44 32.71 18.15
CA LYS A 74 23.36 32.73 19.15
C LYS A 74 22.42 33.92 18.96
N ARG A 75 21.17 33.67 18.55
CA ARG A 75 20.04 34.57 18.86
C ARG A 75 19.16 33.90 19.90
N LYS A 76 19.12 34.51 21.08
CA LYS A 76 18.15 34.23 22.13
C LYS A 76 16.88 35.03 21.85
N MET A 77 15.70 34.42 21.94
CA MET A 77 14.42 34.98 22.44
C MET A 77 13.30 34.00 22.09
N THR A 78 12.83 33.20 23.06
CA THR A 78 11.61 33.36 23.89
C THR A 78 10.32 32.88 23.24
N ALA A 79 9.64 32.04 24.02
CA ALA A 79 8.31 31.50 23.84
C ALA A 79 7.26 32.59 23.59
N ASP A 80 6.32 32.32 22.71
CA ASP A 80 4.95 31.89 23.03
C ASP A 80 4.05 32.25 21.85
N SER A 81 3.41 31.27 21.22
CA SER A 81 2.21 31.59 20.45
C SER A 81 1.29 30.38 20.30
N PRO A 82 -0.02 30.58 20.50
CA PRO A 82 -0.92 29.53 20.92
C PRO A 82 -1.39 28.68 19.75
N GLY A 83 -1.67 27.41 20.07
CA GLY A 83 -2.23 26.43 19.15
C GLY A 83 -3.51 26.93 18.49
N THR A 84 -3.62 26.68 17.19
CA THR A 84 -4.89 26.76 16.48
C THR A 84 -5.56 25.40 16.61
N ASP A 85 -6.51 25.34 17.53
CA ASP A 85 -7.46 24.25 17.68
C ASP A 85 -8.40 24.24 16.45
N TYR A 86 -8.37 23.16 15.68
CA TYR A 86 -9.35 22.91 14.62
C TYR A 86 -10.31 21.81 15.11
N GLN A 87 -11.22 22.21 15.99
CA GLN A 87 -12.36 21.40 16.41
C GLN A 87 -13.47 21.50 15.36
N MET A 88 -13.69 20.44 14.58
CA MET A 88 -14.91 20.27 13.79
C MET A 88 -15.81 19.21 14.43
N SER A 89 -17.01 19.65 14.76
CA SER A 89 -18.05 18.94 15.49
C SER A 89 -18.79 17.89 14.66
N LYS A 90 -19.20 16.84 15.38
CA LYS A 90 -20.02 15.70 14.96
C LYS A 90 -21.37 16.17 14.38
N SER A 91 -21.79 15.59 13.25
CA SER A 91 -23.19 15.60 12.81
C SER A 91 -23.69 14.17 12.71
N GLU A 92 -24.44 13.74 13.73
CA GLU A 92 -25.42 12.67 13.60
C GLU A 92 -26.75 13.33 13.21
N GLU A 93 -27.51 12.76 12.27
CA GLU A 93 -28.94 12.50 12.43
C GLU A 93 -29.58 11.87 11.16
N LYS A 94 -30.01 10.60 11.36
CA LYS A 94 -31.25 9.90 10.93
C LYS A 94 -31.58 9.48 9.50
N ASP A 95 -31.87 8.17 9.47
CA ASP A 95 -33.03 7.47 8.91
C ASP A 95 -33.24 7.42 7.39
N LYS A 96 -33.16 6.19 6.86
CA LYS A 96 -34.35 5.47 6.33
C LYS A 96 -34.02 4.02 5.94
N LYS A 97 -34.57 3.10 6.73
CA LYS A 97 -35.16 1.80 6.40
C LYS A 97 -35.02 1.31 4.94
N GLY A 98 -34.24 0.24 4.75
CA GLY A 98 -34.26 -0.61 3.56
C GLY A 98 -34.15 -2.08 3.96
N ARG A 99 -35.26 -2.80 3.90
CA ARG A 99 -35.42 -4.22 4.25
C ARG A 99 -34.86 -5.07 3.10
N SER A 100 -33.76 -5.78 3.31
CA SER A 100 -33.25 -6.80 2.38
C SER A 100 -33.90 -8.16 2.69
N PRO A 101 -34.47 -8.88 1.70
CA PRO A 101 -34.91 -10.24 1.90
C PRO A 101 -33.70 -11.18 1.87
N SER A 102 -33.55 -11.96 2.93
CA SER A 102 -32.63 -13.10 3.02
C SER A 102 -33.05 -14.15 1.99
N CYS A 103 -32.16 -14.46 1.04
CA CYS A 103 -32.32 -15.60 0.15
C CYS A 103 -31.78 -16.83 0.88
N GLY A 104 -32.67 -17.59 1.53
CA GLY A 104 -32.37 -18.89 2.08
C GLY A 104 -32.52 -19.96 0.99
N CYS A 105 -31.43 -20.63 0.65
CA CYS A 105 -31.44 -21.82 -0.20
C CYS A 105 -32.09 -22.98 0.58
N LEU A 106 -33.09 -23.62 -0.03
CA LEU A 106 -33.68 -24.89 0.41
C LEU A 106 -32.64 -26.02 0.28
N SER A 107 -32.61 -26.90 1.27
CA SER A 107 -32.10 -28.27 1.20
C SER A 107 -32.99 -29.16 2.05
#